data_AF-A0A699XPJ7-F1
#
_entry.id   AF-A0A699XPJ7-F1
#
_cell.length_a   1.000
_cell.length_b   1.000
_cell.length_c   1.000
_cell.angle_alpha   90.00
_cell.angle_beta   90.00
_cell.angle_gamma   90.00
#
_symmetry.space_group_name_H-M   'P 1'
#
loop_
_entity.id
_entity.type
_entity.pdbx_description
1 polymer ?
#
loop_
_entity_poly.entity_id
_entity_poly.type
_entity_poly.pdbx_seq_one_letter_code
_entity_poly.pdbx_strand_id
1 'polypeptide(L)' 'DDMLRRAIGEAIEVETVFSGGLWNTFIDPAQIENALLNLAINARDAMEGRGKLTIELANAHLDDAYARSHDEVTPG' A
#
# COMPACT_ATOMS: atom_id res chain seq x y z
N ASP A 1 -9.44 0.69 10.39
CA ASP A 1 -10.42 1.35 9.50
C ASP A 1 -10.52 2.86 9.73
N ASP A 2 -10.43 3.33 10.98
CA ASP A 2 -10.63 4.76 11.30
C ASP A 2 -9.50 5.69 10.81
N MET A 3 -8.26 5.21 10.77
CA MET A 3 -7.11 6.05 10.39
C MET A 3 -7.16 6.51 8.93
N LEU A 4 -7.35 5.58 7.97
CA LEU A 4 -7.40 5.92 6.54
C LEU A 4 -8.61 6.83 6.24
N ARG A 5 -9.78 6.50 6.80
CA ARG A 5 -10.99 7.34 6.68
C ARG A 5 -10.76 8.77 7.16
N ARG A 6 -10.07 8.95 8.29
CA ARG A 6 -9.69 10.28 8.80
C ARG A 6 -8.73 11.03 7.89
N ALA A 7 -7.79 10.32 7.26
CA ALA A 7 -6.80 10.93 6.40
C ALA A 7 -7.38 11.38 5.06
N ILE A 8 -8.30 10.61 4.46
CA ILE A 8 -8.78 10.86 3.09
C ILE A 8 -10.22 11.34 2.97
N GLY A 9 -11.01 11.26 4.05
CA GLY A 9 -12.40 11.73 4.08
C GLY A 9 -13.41 10.71 3.53
N GLU A 10 -14.70 11.03 3.70
CA GLU A 10 -15.81 10.13 3.32
C GLU A 10 -16.15 10.14 1.82
N ALA A 11 -15.64 11.12 1.08
CA ALA A 11 -15.87 11.25 -0.37
C ALA A 11 -15.03 10.27 -1.21
N ILE A 12 -14.16 9.49 -0.57
CA ILE A 12 -13.36 8.45 -1.20
C ILE A 12 -13.79 7.08 -0.64
N GLU A 13 -14.26 6.21 -1.53
CA GLU A 13 -14.52 4.80 -1.22
C GLU A 13 -13.18 4.07 -1.08
N VAL A 14 -13.00 3.35 0.02
CA VAL A 14 -11.81 2.50 0.23
C VAL A 14 -12.19 1.04 0.04
N GLU A 15 -11.50 0.36 -0.86
CA GLU A 15 -11.62 -1.08 -1.08
C GLU A 15 -10.30 -1.76 -0.80
N THR A 16 -10.35 -2.94 -0.18
CA THR A 16 -9.16 -3.78 0.04
C THR A 16 -9.34 -5.10 -0.70
N VAL A 17 -8.32 -5.49 -1.45
CA VAL A 17 -8.30 -6.74 -2.21
C VAL A 17 -7.13 -7.57 -1.73
N PHE A 18 -7.42 -8.77 -1.22
CA PHE A 18 -6.42 -9.70 -0.72
C PHE A 18 -6.31 -10.89 -1.66
N SER A 19 -5.13 -11.13 -2.21
CA SER A 19 -4.85 -12.35 -2.95
C SER A 19 -4.92 -13.57 -2.02
N GLY A 20 -5.33 -14.73 -2.53
CA GLY A 20 -5.34 -15.96 -1.74
C GLY A 20 -3.92 -16.40 -1.37
N GLY A 21 -3.73 -16.90 -0.15
CA GLY A 21 -2.45 -17.50 0.27
C GLY A 21 -1.32 -16.50 0.51
N LEU A 22 -1.63 -15.29 1.00
CA LEU A 22 -0.62 -14.31 1.39
C LEU A 22 0.38 -14.91 2.39
N TRP A 23 1.67 -14.61 2.17
CA TRP A 23 2.73 -15.02 3.08
C TRP A 23 2.73 -14.16 4.34
N ASN A 24 3.22 -14.72 5.43
CA ASN A 24 3.60 -13.92 6.59
C ASN A 24 4.80 -13.05 6.21
N THR A 25 4.74 -11.78 6.59
CA THR A 25 5.84 -10.83 6.36
C THR A 25 6.36 -10.28 7.68
N PHE A 26 7.66 -10.01 7.74
CA PHE A 26 8.32 -9.41 8.90
C PHE A 26 8.48 -7.92 8.68
N ILE A 27 7.66 -7.12 9.35
CA ILE A 27 7.56 -5.67 9.17
C ILE A 27 7.36 -5.00 10.53
N ASP A 28 7.68 -3.71 10.61
CA ASP A 28 7.21 -2.85 11.68
C ASP A 28 5.79 -2.34 11.33
N PRO A 29 4.76 -2.66 12.12
CA PRO A 29 3.40 -2.20 11.87
C PRO A 29 3.27 -0.68 11.78
N ALA A 30 4.00 0.07 12.62
CA ALA A 30 3.91 1.52 12.65
C ALA A 30 4.53 2.15 11.38
N GLN A 31 5.58 1.55 10.82
CA GLN A 31 6.17 2.01 9.56
C GLN A 31 5.22 1.78 8.39
N ILE A 32 4.57 0.61 8.32
CA ILE A 32 3.59 0.31 7.28
C ILE A 32 2.36 1.20 7.38
N GLU A 33 1.89 1.48 8.60
CA GLU A 33 0.78 2.39 8.83
C GLU A 33 1.08 3.81 8.30
N ASN A 34 2.27 4.34 8.59
CA ASN A 34 2.72 5.64 8.07
C ASN A 34 2.90 5.64 6.55
N ALA A 35 3.46 4.57 5.98
CA ALA A 35 3.59 4.44 4.53
C ALA A 35 2.22 4.46 3.84
N LEU A 36 1.25 3.68 4.35
CA LEU A 36 -0.11 3.64 3.84
C LEU A 36 -0.80 5.01 3.93
N LEU A 37 -0.61 5.74 5.03
CA LEU A 37 -1.13 7.11 5.20
C LEU A 37 -0.63 8.05 4.11
N ASN A 38 0.68 8.08 3.89
CA ASN A 38 1.30 8.95 2.89
C ASN A 38 0.79 8.63 1.49
N LEU A 39 0.70 7.35 1.15
CA LEU A 39 0.15 6.91 -0.14
C LEU A 39 -1.33 7.28 -0.29
N ALA A 40 -2.13 7.14 0.76
CA ALA A 40 -3.55 7.47 0.74
C ALA A 40 -3.79 8.98 0.57
N ILE A 41 -3.00 9.83 1.23
CA ILE A 41 -3.05 11.29 1.06
C ILE A 41 -2.69 11.67 -0.38
N ASN A 42 -1.61 11.10 -0.92
CA ASN A 42 -1.21 11.33 -2.31
C ASN A 42 -2.31 10.92 -3.31
N ALA A 43 -2.96 9.77 -3.06
CA ALA A 43 -4.06 9.31 -3.88
C ALA A 43 -5.27 10.25 -3.81
N ARG A 44 -5.65 10.72 -2.60
CA ARG A 44 -6.73 11.72 -2.43
C ARG A 44 -6.45 12.98 -3.22
N ASP A 45 -5.25 13.52 -3.09
CA ASP A 45 -4.90 14.79 -3.72
C ASP A 45 -4.89 14.65 -5.25
N ALA A 46 -4.42 13.51 -5.78
CA ALA A 46 -4.50 13.19 -7.21
C ALA A 46 -5.94 13.00 -7.72
N MET A 47 -6.86 12.60 -6.84
CA MET A 47 -8.29 12.40 -7.13
C MET A 47 -9.14 13.66 -6.87
N GLU A 48 -8.53 14.80 -6.52
CA GLU A 48 -9.24 16.02 -6.10
C GLU A 48 -10.24 15.77 -4.96
N GLY A 49 -9.91 14.85 -4.06
CA GLY A 49 -10.70 14.55 -2.87
C GLY A 49 -11.94 13.67 -3.08
N ARG A 50 -12.13 13.04 -4.25
CA ARG A 50 -13.29 12.16 -4.50
C ARG A 50 -12.96 10.97 -5.40
N GLY A 51 -13.57 9.82 -5.16
CA GLY A 51 -13.41 8.66 -6.04
C GLY A 51 -13.26 7.36 -5.26
N LYS A 52 -12.39 6.47 -5.74
CA LYS A 52 -12.18 5.16 -5.14
C LYS A 52 -10.69 4.86 -5.02
N LEU A 53 -10.26 4.52 -3.81
CA LEU A 53 -8.93 4.04 -3.49
C LEU A 53 -8.98 2.52 -3.25
N THR A 54 -8.38 1.75 -4.15
CA THR A 54 -8.23 0.30 -3.98
C THR A 54 -6.83 -0.02 -3.48
N ILE A 55 -6.75 -0.80 -2.40
CA ILE A 55 -5.49 -1.30 -1.82
C ILE A 55 -5.42 -2.80 -2.07
N GLU A 56 -4.43 -3.22 -2.86
CA GLU A 56 -4.25 -4.62 -3.25
C GLU A 56 -3.05 -5.24 -2.54
N LEU A 57 -3.21 -6.47 -2.05
CA LEU A 57 -2.16 -7.26 -1.43
C LEU A 57 -1.94 -8.53 -2.24
N ALA A 58 -0.68 -8.77 -2.62
CA ALA A 58 -0.24 -9.95 -3.34
C ALA A 58 1.18 -10.33 -2.91
N ASN A 59 1.50 -11.62 -3.01
CA ASN A 59 2.87 -12.08 -2.88
C ASN A 59 3.64 -11.64 -4.14
N ALA A 60 4.81 -11.03 -3.95
CA ALA A 60 5.74 -10.72 -5.02
C ALA A 60 7.05 -11.48 -4.77
N HIS A 61 7.63 -12.02 -5.85
CA HIS A 61 8.97 -12.58 -5.81
C HIS A 61 9.91 -11.55 -6.44
N LEU A 62 10.85 -11.04 -5.65
CA LEU A 62 11.84 -10.08 -6.15
C LEU A 62 13.04 -10.88 -6.64
N ASP A 63 13.07 -11.17 -7.94
CA ASP A 63 14.16 -11.91 -8.55
C ASP A 63 15.43 -11.05 -8.75
N ASP A 64 16.52 -11.72 -9.13
CA ASP A 64 17.81 -11.09 -9.38
C ASP A 64 17.76 -10.00 -10.46
N ALA A 65 16.79 -10.04 -11.38
CA ALA A 65 16.64 -9.01 -12.40
C ALA A 65 16.01 -7.73 -11.81
N TYR A 66 15.05 -7.87 -10.90
CA TYR A 66 14.44 -6.76 -10.17
C TYR A 66 15.45 -6.07 -9.23
N ALA A 67 16.18 -6.84 -8.41
CA ALA A 67 17.20 -6.33 -7.47
C ALA A 67 18.32 -5.55 -8.18
N ARG A 68 18.71 -5.95 -9.39
CA ARG A 68 19.75 -5.24 -10.18
C ARG A 68 19.36 -3.85 -10.65
N SER A 69 18.08 -3.50 -10.59
CA SER A 69 17.57 -2.18 -10.99
C SER A 69 17.31 -1.23 -9.81
N HIS A 70 17.37 -1.73 -8.58
CA HIS A 70 17.07 -0.99 -7.35
C HIS A 70 18.09 -1.38 -6.27
N ASP A 71 19.14 -0.56 -6.11
CA ASP A 71 20.31 -0.80 -5.23
C ASP A 71 19.96 -1.09 -3.75
N GLU A 72 18.72 -0.82 -3.33
CA GLU A 72 18.23 -0.99 -1.96
C GLU A 72 17.62 -2.37 -1.66
N VAL A 73 17.57 -3.29 -2.64
CA VAL A 73 16.86 -4.58 -2.49
C VAL A 73 17.76 -5.77 -2.83
N THR A 74 17.95 -6.69 -1.88
CA THR A 74 18.52 -8.03 -2.14
C THR A 74 17.43 -8.99 -2.62
N PRO A 75 17.73 -9.90 -3.59
CA PRO A 75 16.79 -10.92 -4.04
C PRO A 75 16.28 -11.80 -2.90
N GLY A 76 14.99 -12.13 -2.90
CA GLY A 76 14.34 -12.92 -1.85
C GLY A 76 12.82 -12.91 -1.91
#